data_AF-A0A1L3GNN4-F1
#
_entry.id   AF-A0A1L3GNN4-F1
#
_cell.length_a   1.000
_cell.length_b   1.000
_cell.length_c   1.000
_cell.angle_alpha   90.00
_cell.angle_beta   90.00
_cell.angle_gamma   90.00
#
_symmetry.space_group_name_H-M   'P 1'
#
loop_
_entity.id
_entity.type
_entity.pdbx_description
1 polymer ?
#
loop_
_entity_poly.entity_id
_entity_poly.type
_entity_poly.pdbx_seq_one_letter_code
_entity_poly.pdbx_strand_id
1 'polypeptide(L)'
;MIVLCLEQEVAASPYFVIHHQEESWSGAPTRVVSGILGDGWYEGEVAVEVGDRQGVTFADEWFDRAGLQAFFDRVGRDQVCAALYQALDSPERKSPFGGETEPKPTVPHYAANAGHGLIASGEPCWRAVA
;
A
#
# COMPACT_ATOMS: atom_id res chain seq x y z
N MET A 1 2.46 -12.96 6.78
CA MET A 1 1.04 -13.13 6.43
C MET A 1 0.18 -12.75 7.63
N ILE A 2 -0.87 -11.97 7.40
CA ILE A 2 -1.89 -11.58 8.38
C ILE A 2 -3.23 -12.07 7.84
N VAL A 3 -4.00 -12.78 8.65
CA VAL A 3 -5.39 -13.11 8.28
C VAL A 3 -6.26 -11.91 8.65
N LEU A 4 -7.06 -11.43 7.72
CA LEU A 4 -7.94 -10.29 7.91
C LEU A 4 -9.24 -10.76 8.56
N CYS A 5 -9.56 -10.18 9.72
CA CYS A 5 -10.84 -10.42 10.39
C CYS A 5 -11.89 -9.52 9.74
N LEU A 6 -12.86 -10.13 9.05
CA LEU A 6 -14.02 -9.43 8.52
C LEU A 6 -15.21 -9.55 9.47
N GLU A 7 -16.16 -8.61 9.38
CA GLU A 7 -17.41 -8.67 10.15
C GLU A 7 -18.35 -9.77 9.62
N GLN A 8 -18.30 -10.05 8.31
CA GLN A 8 -19.10 -11.09 7.67
C GLN A 8 -18.34 -12.42 7.59
N GLU A 9 -19.06 -13.52 7.81
CA GLU A 9 -18.55 -14.86 7.56
C GLU A 9 -18.46 -15.09 6.04
N VAL A 10 -17.23 -15.27 5.56
CA VAL A 10 -16.92 -15.50 4.15
C VAL A 10 -16.35 -16.90 3.94
N ALA A 11 -16.63 -17.49 2.78
CA ALA A 11 -16.21 -18.87 2.46
C ALA A 11 -14.69 -19.07 2.48
N ALA A 12 -13.92 -18.01 2.24
CA ALA A 12 -12.47 -18.00 2.39
C ALA A 12 -12.05 -16.72 3.13
N SER A 13 -11.21 -16.87 4.15
CA SER A 13 -10.72 -15.75 4.96
C SER A 13 -9.63 -15.00 4.18
N PRO A 14 -9.80 -13.69 3.90
CA PRO A 14 -8.77 -12.93 3.21
C PRO A 14 -7.51 -12.81 4.05
N TYR A 15 -6.38 -12.69 3.37
CA TYR A 15 -5.07 -12.52 3.98
C TYR A 15 -4.28 -11.40 3.31
N PHE A 16 -3.36 -10.82 4.08
CA PHE A 16 -2.43 -9.80 3.62
C PHE A 16 -0.98 -10.22 3.92
N VAL A 17 -0.14 -10.28 2.88
CA VAL A 17 1.28 -10.61 2.98
C VAL A 17 2.10 -9.36 2.70
N ILE A 18 2.58 -8.72 3.76
CA ILE A 18 3.50 -7.58 3.67
C ILE A 18 4.83 -8.07 3.10
N HIS A 19 5.34 -7.36 2.09
CA HIS A 19 6.69 -7.58 1.55
C HIS A 19 7.54 -6.30 1.52
N HIS A 20 6.93 -5.11 1.62
CA HIS A 20 7.65 -3.85 1.67
C HIS A 20 6.98 -2.85 2.63
N GLN A 21 7.80 -2.02 3.29
CA GLN A 21 7.35 -0.96 4.19
C GLN A 21 8.30 0.23 4.09
N GLU A 22 7.73 1.41 3.97
CA GLU A 22 8.46 2.68 3.97
C GLU A 22 7.85 3.62 5.01
N GLU A 23 8.71 4.33 5.75
CA GLU A 23 8.32 5.30 6.76
C GLU A 23 8.81 6.69 6.37
N SER A 24 7.90 7.66 6.40
CA SER A 24 8.22 9.06 6.22
C SER A 24 8.02 9.80 7.54
N TRP A 25 9.10 10.41 8.03
CA TRP A 25 9.10 11.23 9.25
C TRP A 25 9.29 12.73 8.97
N SER A 26 9.37 13.14 7.71
CA SER A 26 9.45 14.56 7.35
C SER A 26 8.05 15.18 7.35
N GLY A 27 7.69 15.81 8.47
CA GLY A 27 6.39 16.44 8.67
C GLY A 27 5.40 15.50 9.36
N ALA A 28 4.35 15.11 8.65
CA ALA A 28 3.27 14.27 9.13
C ALA A 28 3.69 12.78 9.07
N PRO A 29 3.85 12.07 10.20
CA PRO A 29 4.31 10.68 10.20
C PRO A 29 3.34 9.81 9.38
N THR A 30 3.85 9.28 8.28
CA THR A 30 3.10 8.41 7.37
C THR A 30 3.94 7.18 7.08
N ARG A 31 3.30 6.01 7.12
CA ARG A 31 3.89 4.74 6.76
C ARG A 31 3.13 4.16 5.58
N VAL A 32 3.85 3.74 4.55
CA VAL A 32 3.29 3.01 3.41
C VAL A 32 3.69 1.55 3.54
N VAL A 33 2.69 0.66 3.52
CA VAL A 33 2.89 -0.79 3.62
C VAL A 33 2.37 -1.43 2.34
N SER A 34 3.26 -2.10 1.60
CA SER A 34 2.92 -2.81 0.37
C SER A 34 2.94 -4.31 0.59
N GLY A 35 2.02 -5.01 -0.08
CA GLY A 35 1.87 -6.44 0.06
C GLY A 35 0.88 -7.05 -0.93
N ILE A 36 0.75 -8.37 -0.84
CA ILE A 36 -0.25 -9.14 -1.58
C ILE A 36 -1.49 -9.33 -0.71
N LEU A 37 -2.65 -8.95 -1.24
CA LEU A 37 -3.97 -9.28 -0.69
C LEU A 37 -4.55 -10.46 -1.48
N GLY A 38 -5.09 -11.44 -0.78
CA GLY A 38 -5.78 -12.55 -1.43
C GLY A 38 -6.75 -13.30 -0.55
N ASP A 39 -7.51 -14.21 -1.16
CA ASP A 39 -8.43 -15.17 -0.51
C ASP A 39 -8.26 -16.61 -1.01
N GLY A 40 -7.15 -16.88 -1.72
CA GLY A 40 -6.85 -18.16 -2.37
C GLY A 40 -7.49 -18.33 -3.75
N TRP A 41 -8.42 -17.45 -4.15
CA TRP A 41 -9.00 -17.39 -5.49
C TRP A 41 -8.53 -16.17 -6.27
N TYR A 42 -8.30 -15.08 -5.56
CA TYR A 42 -7.71 -13.84 -6.04
C TYR A 42 -6.45 -13.53 -5.26
N GLU A 43 -5.42 -13.02 -5.94
CA GLU A 43 -4.21 -12.45 -5.36
C GLU A 43 -3.84 -11.19 -6.14
N GLY A 44 -3.68 -10.06 -5.45
CA GLY A 44 -3.32 -8.79 -6.07
C GLY A 44 -2.50 -7.89 -5.17
N GLU A 45 -1.72 -7.00 -5.78
CA GLU A 45 -0.85 -6.06 -5.07
C GLU A 45 -1.68 -4.91 -4.48
N VAL A 46 -1.43 -4.59 -3.22
CA VAL A 46 -2.07 -3.49 -2.49
C VAL A 46 -1.03 -2.69 -1.71
N ALA A 47 -1.20 -1.36 -1.71
CA ALA A 47 -0.45 -0.44 -0.88
C ALA A 47 -1.40 0.26 0.12
N VAL A 48 -1.01 0.28 1.39
CA VAL A 48 -1.78 0.89 2.48
C VAL A 48 -0.97 2.01 3.12
N GLU A 49 -1.49 3.23 3.05
CA GLU A 49 -0.96 4.40 3.75
C GLU A 49 -1.61 4.47 5.14
N VAL A 50 -0.80 4.51 6.20
CA VAL A 50 -1.22 4.55 7.60
C VAL A 50 -0.57 5.74 8.31
N GLY A 51 -1.29 6.38 9.22
CA GLY A 51 -0.85 7.57 9.96
C GLY A 51 -1.69 8.79 9.58
N ASP A 52 -1.05 9.93 9.42
CA ASP A 52 -1.73 11.20 9.10
C ASP A 52 -2.40 11.20 7.72
N ARG A 53 -1.87 10.39 6.80
CA ARG A 53 -2.52 10.10 5.52
C ARG A 53 -3.00 8.65 5.52
N GLN A 54 -4.28 8.45 5.25
CA GLN A 54 -4.90 7.14 5.15
C GLN A 54 -5.40 6.92 3.71
N GLY A 55 -4.93 5.86 3.08
CA GLY A 55 -5.42 5.40 1.78
C GLY A 55 -5.13 3.92 1.54
N VAL A 56 -5.96 3.26 0.74
CA VAL A 56 -5.70 1.91 0.22
C VAL A 56 -5.72 1.98 -1.30
N THR A 57 -4.62 1.57 -1.92
CA THR A 57 -4.48 1.53 -3.38
C THR A 57 -4.35 0.08 -3.83
N PHE A 58 -5.26 -0.36 -4.68
CA PHE A 58 -5.23 -1.70 -5.29
C PHE A 58 -4.66 -1.57 -6.71
N ALA A 59 -3.53 -2.22 -7.00
CA ALA A 59 -2.90 -2.13 -8.32
C ALA A 59 -3.83 -2.65 -9.43
N ASP A 60 -4.65 -3.66 -9.12
CA ASP A 60 -5.53 -4.32 -10.09
C ASP A 60 -6.73 -3.45 -10.52
N GLU A 61 -6.90 -2.25 -9.96
CA GLU A 61 -7.79 -1.25 -10.57
C GLU A 61 -7.36 -0.90 -12.00
N TRP A 62 -6.07 -1.06 -12.32
CA TRP A 62 -5.51 -0.88 -13.65
C TRP A 62 -5.11 -2.18 -14.35
N PHE A 63 -4.69 -3.21 -13.61
CA PHE A 63 -4.13 -4.44 -14.20
C PHE A 63 -5.15 -5.58 -14.38
N ASP A 64 -6.07 -5.77 -13.44
CA ASP A 64 -7.13 -6.78 -13.52
C ASP A 64 -8.40 -6.35 -12.76
N ARG A 65 -9.09 -5.37 -13.34
CA ARG A 65 -10.30 -4.80 -12.73
C ARG A 65 -11.39 -5.84 -12.53
N ALA A 66 -11.49 -6.84 -13.41
CA ALA A 66 -12.52 -7.87 -13.33
C ALA A 66 -12.25 -8.84 -12.18
N GLY A 67 -11.00 -9.30 -12.02
CA GLY A 67 -10.59 -10.14 -10.89
C GLY A 67 -10.79 -9.42 -9.55
N LEU A 68 -10.36 -8.15 -9.47
CA LEU A 68 -10.53 -7.33 -8.28
C LEU A 68 -12.02 -7.10 -7.94
N GLN A 69 -12.87 -6.85 -8.94
CA GLN A 69 -14.31 -6.70 -8.70
C GLN A 69 -14.94 -8.00 -8.20
N ALA A 70 -14.61 -9.14 -8.81
CA ALA A 70 -15.12 -10.44 -8.38
C ALA A 70 -14.68 -10.78 -6.94
N PHE A 71 -13.48 -10.36 -6.53
CA PHE A 71 -13.04 -10.44 -5.15
C PHE A 71 -13.91 -9.57 -4.24
N PHE A 72 -14.08 -8.28 -4.56
CA PHE A 72 -14.91 -7.38 -3.74
C PHE A 72 -16.38 -7.78 -3.66
N ASP A 73 -16.93 -8.41 -4.69
CA ASP A 73 -18.31 -8.92 -4.65
C ASP A 73 -18.48 -10.04 -3.60
N ARG A 74 -17.40 -10.76 -3.26
CA ARG A 74 -17.41 -11.81 -2.22
C ARG A 74 -17.21 -11.27 -0.81
N VAL A 75 -16.30 -10.31 -0.64
CA VAL A 75 -15.81 -9.90 0.70
C VAL A 75 -16.19 -8.47 1.10
N GLY A 76 -16.58 -7.63 0.14
CA GLY A 76 -16.88 -6.21 0.32
C GLY A 76 -15.63 -5.34 0.45
N ARG A 77 -15.49 -4.35 -0.44
CA ARG A 77 -14.34 -3.42 -0.46
C ARG A 77 -14.12 -2.72 0.88
N ASP A 78 -15.18 -2.16 1.45
CA ASP A 78 -15.06 -1.36 2.68
C ASP A 78 -14.63 -2.22 3.88
N GLN A 79 -15.10 -3.47 3.95
CA GLN A 79 -14.67 -4.43 4.98
C GLN A 79 -13.19 -4.77 4.86
N VAL A 80 -12.71 -4.99 3.63
CA VAL A 80 -11.28 -5.23 3.38
C VAL A 80 -10.44 -4.02 3.79
N CYS A 81 -10.82 -2.81 3.38
CA CYS A 81 -10.11 -1.59 3.75
C CYS A 81 -10.05 -1.42 5.27
N ALA A 82 -11.19 -1.60 5.96
CA ALA A 82 -11.26 -1.50 7.41
C ALA A 82 -10.36 -2.55 8.10
N ALA A 83 -10.41 -3.81 7.64
CA ALA A 83 -9.58 -4.88 8.18
C ALA A 83 -8.08 -4.66 7.95
N LEU A 84 -7.68 -4.11 6.79
CA LEU A 84 -6.30 -3.72 6.51
C LEU A 84 -5.82 -2.64 7.48
N TYR A 85 -6.62 -1.60 7.72
CA TYR A 85 -6.28 -0.57 8.69
C TYR A 85 -6.17 -1.14 10.10
N GLN A 86 -7.14 -1.92 10.57
CA GLN A 86 -7.10 -2.54 11.89
C GLN A 86 -5.87 -3.43 12.07
N ALA A 87 -5.52 -4.23 11.04
CA ALA A 87 -4.37 -5.10 11.05
C ALA A 87 -3.03 -4.34 11.13
N LEU A 88 -2.95 -3.15 10.53
CA LEU A 88 -1.72 -2.36 10.45
C LEU A 88 -1.60 -1.30 11.57
N ASP A 89 -2.72 -0.79 12.07
CA ASP A 89 -2.81 0.21 13.14
C ASP A 89 -2.77 -0.43 14.54
N SER A 90 -2.86 -1.77 14.62
CA SER A 90 -2.79 -2.49 15.90
C SER A 90 -1.51 -2.14 16.69
N PRO A 91 -1.65 -1.52 17.89
CA PRO A 91 -0.53 -0.97 18.66
C PRO A 91 0.42 -2.06 19.22
N GLU A 92 -0.03 -3.31 19.27
CA GLU A 92 0.78 -4.46 19.68
C GLU A 92 1.86 -4.83 18.65
N ARG A 93 1.82 -4.22 17.46
CA ARG A 93 2.79 -4.40 16.38
C ARG A 93 3.84 -3.28 16.29
N LYS A 94 4.14 -2.63 17.42
CA LYS A 94 5.49 -2.07 17.62
C LYS A 94 6.48 -3.23 17.60
N SER A 95 6.92 -3.61 16.39
CA SER A 95 7.87 -4.68 16.20
C SER A 95 9.17 -4.36 16.96
N PRO A 96 9.79 -5.35 17.63
CA PRO A 96 10.97 -5.23 18.47
C PRO A 96 12.27 -5.15 17.66
N PHE A 97 12.26 -4.55 16.47
CA PHE A 97 13.46 -4.29 15.69
C PHE A 97 14.13 -2.99 16.15
N GLY A 98 14.56 -2.99 17.41
CA GLY A 98 15.71 -2.22 17.86
C GLY A 98 16.98 -2.87 17.32
N GLY A 99 17.20 -2.73 16.03
CA GLY A 99 18.48 -3.04 15.39
C GLY A 99 18.94 -1.77 14.71
N GLU A 100 19.90 -1.08 15.32
CA GLU A 100 20.60 0.06 14.76
C GLU A 100 21.08 -0.27 13.34
N THR A 101 20.29 0.14 12.35
CA THR A 101 20.78 0.33 11.00
C THR A 101 20.46 1.78 10.71
N GLU A 102 21.49 2.61 10.84
CA GLU A 102 21.50 4.00 10.44
C GLU A 102 20.69 4.18 9.14
N PRO A 103 19.75 5.14 9.06
CA PRO A 103 18.91 5.30 7.89
C PRO A 103 19.79 5.74 6.73
N LYS A 104 20.18 4.80 5.87
CA LYS A 104 20.83 5.14 4.62
C LYS A 104 19.76 5.82 3.77
N PRO A 105 19.93 7.09 3.38
CA PRO A 105 19.00 7.71 2.44
C PRO A 105 19.03 6.88 1.16
N THR A 106 17.91 6.24 0.83
CA THR A 106 17.73 5.60 -0.47
C THR A 106 17.60 6.73 -1.48
N VAL A 107 18.75 7.18 -1.99
CA VAL A 107 18.78 8.03 -3.17
C VAL A 107 18.06 7.23 -4.27
N PRO A 108 16.97 7.74 -4.88
CA PRO A 108 16.36 7.05 -5.99
C PRO A 108 17.45 6.81 -7.03
N HIS A 109 17.59 5.56 -7.50
CA HIS A 109 18.53 5.20 -8.55
C HIS A 109 18.06 5.79 -9.89
N TYR A 110 17.99 7.11 -9.99
CA TYR A 110 18.03 7.82 -11.26
C TYR A 110 19.51 7.93 -11.64
N ALA A 111 20.00 6.92 -12.35
CA ALA A 111 21.31 7.01 -12.97
C ALA A 111 21.25 8.16 -14.00
N ALA A 112 21.95 9.26 -13.70
CA ALA A 112 22.05 10.43 -14.58
C ALA A 112 22.84 10.18 -15.88
N ASN A 113 23.10 8.93 -16.26
CA ASN A 113 23.88 8.57 -17.44
C ASN A 113 23.32 7.31 -18.13
N ALA A 114 22.17 7.44 -18.76
CA ALA A 114 21.78 6.59 -19.88
C ALA A 114 20.99 7.48 -20.84
N GLY A 115 21.62 7.87 -21.95
CA GLY A 115 21.00 8.73 -22.95
C GLY A 115 19.86 8.01 -23.66
N HIS A 116 18.63 8.22 -23.20
CA HIS A 116 17.41 7.94 -23.97
C HIS A 116 16.32 8.96 -23.63
N GLY A 117 15.97 9.76 -24.65
CA GLY A 117 14.70 10.48 -24.86
C GLY A 117 14.02 11.15 -23.67
N LEU A 118 14.23 12.46 -23.50
CA LEU A 118 13.29 13.35 -22.82
C LEU A 118 11.96 13.35 -23.60
N ILE A 119 10.91 12.70 -23.08
CA ILE A 119 9.53 13.07 -23.44
C ILE A 119 9.21 14.31 -22.61
N ALA A 120 9.46 15.47 -23.19
CA ALA A 120 8.90 16.72 -22.69
C ALA A 120 7.39 16.71 -22.96
N SER A 121 6.61 16.34 -21.94
CA SER A 121 5.21 16.76 -21.85
C SER A 121 5.23 18.25 -21.56
N GLY A 122 5.13 19.07 -22.61
CA GLY A 122 4.96 20.52 -22.46
C GLY A 122 3.65 20.81 -21.73
N GLU A 123 3.74 21.34 -20.52
CA GLU A 123 3.21 22.65 -20.09
C GLU A 123 3.29 22.82 -18.57
N PRO A 124 3.29 24.07 -18.05
CA PRO A 124 3.87 24.42 -16.75
C PRO A 124 3.01 24.09 -15.53
N CYS A 125 3.73 23.92 -14.42
CA CYS A 125 3.29 23.74 -13.05
C CYS A 125 2.12 24.62 -12.59
N TRP A 126 1.17 23.99 -11.91
CA TRP A 126 0.14 24.65 -11.11
C TRP A 126 0.75 25.69 -10.16
N ARG A 127 0.23 26.92 -10.20
CA ARG A 127 0.52 27.99 -9.25
C ARG A 127 -0.55 27.97 -8.15
N ALA A 128 -0.13 28.00 -6.88
CA ALA A 128 -1.04 28.21 -5.77
C ALA A 128 -1.65 29.61 -5.84
N VAL A 129 -2.98 29.69 -5.75
CA VAL A 129 -3.72 30.95 -5.60
C VAL A 129 -3.78 31.25 -4.10
N ALA A 130 -3.33 32.45 -3.71
CA ALA A 130 -3.55 33.02 -2.39
C ALA A 130 -4.88 33.77 -2.34
#